data_AF-A0A3R7R5U6-F1
#
_entry.id   AF-A0A3R7R5U6-F1
#
_cell.length_a   1.000
_cell.length_b   1.000
_cell.length_c   1.000
_cell.angle_alpha   90.00
_cell.angle_beta   90.00
_cell.angle_gamma   90.00
#
_symmetry.space_group_name_H-M   'P 1'
#
loop_
_entity.id
_entity.type
_entity.pdbx_description
1 polymer ?
#
loop_
_entity_poly.entity_id
_entity_poly.type
_entity_poly.pdbx_seq_one_letter_code
_entity_poly.pdbx_strand_id
1 'polypeptide(L)' 'MKYKIIRKKLILVVSHSSWWKKKKYRKETFNILKKYKDEGYKLIKTKRFEHNPLTIDSRVFKQYSLSK' A
#
# COMPACT_ATOMS: atom_id res chain seq x y z
N MET A 1 17.04 -27.92 -2.43
CA MET A 1 17.25 -26.48 -2.69
C MET A 1 16.21 -25.67 -1.92
N LYS A 2 16.60 -24.85 -0.94
CA LYS A 2 15.67 -23.94 -0.25
C LYS A 2 15.48 -22.69 -1.12
N TYR A 3 14.31 -22.50 -1.70
CA TYR A 3 13.98 -21.26 -2.41
C TYR A 3 13.98 -20.08 -1.42
N LYS A 4 14.78 -19.05 -1.69
CA LYS A 4 14.85 -17.84 -0.85
C LYS A 4 13.63 -16.97 -1.11
N ILE A 5 12.64 -17.01 -0.21
CA ILE A 5 11.45 -16.16 -0.31
C ILE A 5 11.85 -14.70 -0.10
N ILE A 6 11.64 -13.86 -1.12
CA ILE A 6 11.91 -12.42 -1.05
C ILE A 6 10.67 -11.74 -0.48
N ARG A 7 10.80 -11.06 0.66
CA ARG A 7 9.69 -10.31 1.28
C ARG A 7 9.93 -8.81 1.13
N LYS A 8 8.90 -8.09 0.68
CA LYS A 8 8.91 -6.63 0.55
C LYS A 8 7.75 -6.02 1.34
N LYS A 9 7.99 -4.88 1.98
CA LYS A 9 6.95 -4.08 2.66
C LYS A 9 6.84 -2.74 1.96
N LEU A 10 5.61 -2.30 1.70
CA LEU A 10 5.30 -1.01 1.11
C LEU A 10 4.29 -0.29 1.99
N ILE A 11 4.44 1.01 2.19
CA ILE A 11 3.44 1.85 2.85
C ILE A 11 2.92 2.81 1.79
N LEU A 12 1.63 2.73 1.50
CA LEU A 12 0.99 3.51 0.44
C LEU A 12 -0.19 4.31 1.00
N VAL A 13 -0.37 5.52 0.49
CA VAL A 13 -1.54 6.35 0.82
C VAL A 13 -2.73 5.82 0.05
N VAL A 14 -3.82 5.53 0.75
CA VAL A 14 -5.05 4.95 0.16
C VAL A 14 -6.27 5.84 0.32
N SER A 15 -6.22 6.83 1.19
CA SER A 15 -7.32 7.77 1.40
C SER A 15 -6.83 9.12 1.89
N HIS A 16 -7.71 10.10 1.78
CA HIS A 16 -7.59 11.45 2.31
C HIS A 16 -9.02 11.94 2.63
N SER A 17 -9.16 13.00 3.43
CA SER A 17 -10.46 13.67 3.66
C SER A 17 -11.12 14.15 2.36
N SER A 18 -10.39 14.92 1.54
CA SER A 18 -10.84 15.36 0.22
C SER A 18 -11.07 14.19 -0.75
N TRP A 19 -12.27 14.13 -1.32
CA TRP A 19 -12.69 13.04 -2.23
C TRP A 19 -11.80 12.90 -3.47
N TRP A 20 -11.42 14.00 -4.11
CA TRP A 20 -10.56 13.97 -5.30
C TRP A 20 -9.16 13.41 -4.99
N LYS A 21 -8.58 13.79 -3.84
CA LYS A 21 -7.30 13.24 -3.36
C LYS A 21 -7.43 11.77 -3.05
N LYS A 22 -8.51 11.35 -2.40
CA LYS A 22 -8.82 9.92 -2.16
C LYS A 22 -8.87 9.12 -3.46
N LYS A 23 -9.52 9.63 -4.51
CA LYS A 23 -9.55 8.99 -5.83
C LYS A 23 -8.15 8.91 -6.46
N LYS A 24 -7.37 10.00 -6.40
CA LYS A 24 -5.97 10.06 -6.87
C LYS A 24 -5.09 9.00 -6.20
N TYR A 25 -5.08 8.96 -4.87
CA TYR A 25 -4.24 8.03 -4.10
C TYR A 25 -4.60 6.56 -4.30
N ARG A 26 -5.90 6.25 -4.50
CA ARG A 26 -6.34 4.91 -4.87
C ARG A 26 -5.77 4.48 -6.22
N LYS A 27 -5.79 5.38 -7.22
CA LYS A 27 -5.23 5.10 -8.55
C LYS A 27 -3.72 4.91 -8.50
N GLU A 28 -3.01 5.77 -7.76
CA GLU A 28 -1.56 5.65 -7.57
C GLU A 28 -1.19 4.34 -6.86
N THR A 29 -1.88 4.00 -5.77
CA THR A 29 -1.69 2.73 -5.07
C THR A 29 -1.93 1.53 -5.98
N PHE A 30 -3.01 1.56 -6.77
CA PHE A 30 -3.31 0.49 -7.72
C PHE A 30 -2.18 0.29 -8.74
N ASN A 31 -1.68 1.38 -9.33
CA ASN A 31 -0.59 1.31 -10.32
C ASN A 31 0.69 0.72 -9.72
N ILE A 32 1.03 1.10 -8.48
CA ILE A 32 2.20 0.56 -7.79
C ILE A 32 2.03 -0.94 -7.53
N LEU A 33 0.88 -1.37 -7.01
CA LEU A 33 0.62 -2.79 -6.74
C LEU A 33 0.56 -3.62 -8.02
N LYS A 34 0.01 -3.05 -9.10
CA LYS A 34 -0.01 -3.69 -10.42
C LYS A 34 1.40 -3.93 -10.93
N LYS A 35 2.29 -2.93 -10.85
CA LYS A 35 3.70 -3.08 -11.22
C LYS A 35 4.36 -4.26 -10.48
N TYR A 36 4.15 -4.37 -9.16
CA TYR A 36 4.70 -5.50 -8.40
C TYR A 36 4.08 -6.84 -8.77
N LYS A 37 2.78 -6.88 -9.07
CA LYS A 37 2.11 -8.08 -9.57
C LYS A 37 2.72 -8.54 -10.90
N ASP A 38 2.97 -7.60 -11.82
CA ASP A 38 3.58 -7.86 -13.12
C ASP A 38 5.05 -8.31 -12.97
N GLU A 39 5.76 -7.83 -11.95
CA GLU A 39 7.08 -8.32 -11.54
C GLU A 39 7.04 -9.70 -10.84
N GLY A 40 5.87 -10.31 -10.67
CA GLY A 40 5.70 -11.64 -10.07
C GLY A 40 5.58 -11.67 -8.54
N TYR A 41 5.44 -10.51 -7.88
CA TYR A 41 5.18 -10.47 -6.44
C TYR A 41 3.71 -10.79 -6.14
N LYS A 42 3.48 -11.56 -5.08
CA LYS A 42 2.17 -11.88 -4.52
C LYS A 42 1.92 -11.07 -3.26
N LEU A 43 0.70 -10.56 -3.11
CA LEU A 43 0.28 -9.86 -1.90
C LEU A 43 -0.08 -10.86 -0.80
N ILE A 44 0.59 -10.76 0.35
CA ILE A 44 0.42 -11.67 1.48
C ILE A 44 -0.51 -11.09 2.54
N LYS A 45 -0.21 -9.86 2.97
CA LYS A 45 -0.89 -9.21 4.09
C LYS A 45 -1.06 -7.74 3.80
N THR A 46 -2.14 -7.19 4.32
CA THR A 46 -2.30 -5.74 4.40
C THR A 46 -2.66 -5.29 5.80
N LYS A 47 -2.06 -4.18 6.24
CA LYS A 47 -2.32 -3.56 7.55
C LYS A 47 -2.70 -2.11 7.31
N ARG A 48 -3.87 -1.68 7.76
CA ARG A 48 -4.25 -0.27 7.71
C ARG A 48 -3.61 0.44 8.90
N PHE A 49 -3.05 1.62 8.66
CA PHE A 49 -2.68 2.52 9.74
C PHE A 49 -3.88 3.40 10.05
N GLU A 50 -4.26 3.43 11.32
CA GLU A 50 -5.26 4.37 11.80
C GLU A 50 -4.68 5.79 11.75
N HIS A 51 -5.56 6.75 11.50
CA HIS A 51 -5.20 8.15 11.46
C HIS A 51 -4.86 8.59 12.88
N ASN A 52 -3.73 9.29 13.05
CA ASN A 52 -3.41 9.92 14.32
C ASN A 52 -4.26 11.20 14.45
N PRO A 53 -5.24 11.24 15.38
CA PRO A 53 -6.14 12.39 15.53
C PRO A 53 -5.43 13.67 15.98
N LEU A 54 -4.18 13.57 16.44
CA LEU A 54 -3.35 14.69 16.86
C LEU A 54 -2.63 15.39 15.69
N THR A 55 -2.81 14.91 14.46
CA THR A 55 -2.12 15.46 13.28
C THR A 55 -3.11 15.99 12.25
N ILE A 56 -2.82 17.17 11.68
CA ILE A 56 -3.61 17.80 10.59
C ILE A 56 -3.61 16.91 9.32
N ASP A 57 -2.69 15.95 9.22
CA ASP A 57 -2.59 15.06 8.07
C ASP A 57 -3.70 13.99 8.04
N SER A 58 -4.76 14.29 7.30
CA SER A 58 -5.88 13.38 7.04
C SER A 58 -5.57 12.20 6.10
N ARG A 59 -4.31 12.00 5.68
CA ARG A 59 -3.92 10.85 4.86
C ARG A 59 -4.08 9.56 5.64
N VAL A 60 -4.65 8.56 4.97
CA VAL A 60 -4.74 7.18 5.50
C VAL A 60 -3.74 6.33 4.75
N PHE A 61 -2.86 5.68 5.50
CA PHE A 61 -1.84 4.80 4.97
C PHE A 61 -2.24 3.34 5.13
N LYS A 62 -1.79 2.50 4.21
CA LYS A 62 -1.94 1.05 4.28
C LYS A 62 -0.60 0.41 3.95
N GLN A 63 -0.16 -0.48 4.83
CA GLN A 63 0.99 -1.34 4.61
C GLN A 63 0.59 -2.54 3.76
N TYR A 64 1.39 -2.85 2.75
CA TYR A 64 1.26 -4.03 1.90
C TYR A 64 2.53 -4.88 2.07
N SER A 65 2.36 -6.15 2.41
CA SER A 65 3.44 -7.12 2.47
C SER A 65 3.38 -8.01 1.23
N LEU A 66 4.45 -8.01 0.45
CA LEU A 66 4.59 -8.75 -0.80
C LEU A 66 5.63 -9.87 -0.62
N SER A 67 5.43 -11.00 -1.29
CA SER A 67 6.44 -12.07 -1.45
C SER A 67 6.66 -12.42 -2.90
N LYS A 68 7.89 -12.79 -3.24
CA LYS A 68 8.26 -13.45 -4.49
C LYS A 68 9.06 -14.71 -4.18
#